data_AF-A0A937K187-F1
#
_entry.id   AF-A0A937K187-F1
#
_cell.length_a   1.000
_cell.length_b   1.000
_cell.length_c   1.000
_cell.angle_alpha   90.00
_cell.angle_beta   90.00
_cell.angle_gamma   90.00
#
_symmetry.space_group_name_H-M   'P 1'
#
loop_
_entity.id
_entity.type
_entity.pdbx_description
1 polymer ?
#
loop_
_entity_poly.entity_id
_entity_poly.type
_entity_poly.pdbx_seq_one_letter_code
_entity_poly.pdbx_strand_id
1 'polypeptide(L)' 'MNNSRLAYCIRRCGSHWKVTENHSRESIYSADDFNTALNTTIGIAKTNLPSEVWIFSEHDELVEKRIYPNFSDIYV' A
#
# COMPACT_ATOMS: atom_id res chain seq x y z
N MET A 1 4.05 21.09 21.28
CA MET A 1 4.69 21.48 20.00
C MET A 1 4.27 20.47 18.96
N ASN A 2 3.62 20.94 17.90
CA ASN A 2 3.21 20.17 16.73
C ASN A 2 4.40 19.39 16.17
N ASN A 3 4.24 18.10 15.94
CA ASN A 3 5.00 17.40 14.91
C ASN A 3 4.05 16.43 14.22
N SER A 4 3.40 16.97 13.18
CA SER A 4 2.99 16.28 11.95
C SER A 4 2.73 14.79 12.09
N ARG A 5 1.43 14.48 12.18
CA ARG A 5 0.82 13.17 11.90
C ARG A 5 1.61 12.44 10.83
N LEU A 6 2.25 11.33 11.21
CA LEU A 6 2.88 10.38 10.30
C LEU A 6 1.76 9.74 9.46
N ALA A 7 1.30 10.47 8.46
CA ALA A 7 0.24 10.01 7.57
C ALA A 7 0.88 9.05 6.56
N TYR A 8 0.40 7.81 6.54
CA TYR A 8 0.77 6.83 5.55
C TYR A 8 0.07 7.15 4.23
N CYS A 9 0.80 7.12 3.13
CA CYS A 9 0.26 7.30 1.81
C CYS A 9 0.17 5.99 1.05
N ILE A 10 -0.89 5.88 0.25
CA ILE A 10 -1.16 4.76 -0.65
C ILE A 10 -1.08 5.32 -2.07
N ARG A 11 -0.25 4.70 -2.90
CA ARG A 11 -0.11 5.07 -4.31
C ARG A 11 0.01 3.84 -5.20
N ARG A 12 -0.36 4.00 -6.47
CA ARG A 12 -0.17 2.96 -7.49
C ARG A 12 1.14 3.23 -8.22
N CYS A 13 2.04 2.25 -8.22
CA CYS A 13 3.30 2.27 -8.96
C CYS A 13 3.24 1.15 -10.01
N GLY A 14 2.85 1.51 -11.24
CA GLY A 14 2.64 0.53 -12.31
C GLY A 14 1.51 -0.46 -11.96
N SER A 15 1.85 -1.75 -11.88
CA SER A 15 0.93 -2.84 -11.52
C SER A 15 0.83 -3.08 -10.00
N HIS A 16 1.54 -2.32 -9.18
CA HIS A 16 1.67 -2.58 -7.74
C HIS A 16 1.13 -1.42 -6.92
N TRP A 17 0.63 -1.73 -5.73
CA TRP A 17 0.24 -0.73 -4.73
C TRP A 17 1.35 -0.56 -3.71
N LYS A 18 1.78 0.67 -3.48
CA LYS A 18 2.80 1.03 -2.50
C LYS A 18 2.15 1.68 -1.28
N VAL A 19 2.53 1.24 -0.09
CA VAL A 19 2.28 1.94 1.17
C VAL A 19 3.60 2.51 1.68
N THR A 20 3.63 3.81 1.95
CA THR A 20 4.81 4.53 2.47
C THR A 20 4.43 5.43 3.62
N GLU A 21 5.32 5.53 4.59
CA GLU A 21 5.22 6.51 5.67
C GLU A 21 5.58 7.91 5.13
N ASN A 22 4.80 8.94 5.49
CA ASN A 22 4.83 10.32 5.03
C ASN A 22 3.95 10.65 3.81
N HIS A 23 3.28 11.81 3.91
CA HIS A 23 2.44 12.37 2.86
C HIS A 23 3.29 12.79 1.65
N SER A 24 3.26 12.01 0.57
CA SER A 24 3.67 12.49 -0.75
C SER A 24 2.50 13.24 -1.40
N ARG A 25 2.79 14.29 -2.19
CA ARG A 25 1.79 14.97 -3.02
C ARG A 25 1.17 14.04 -4.07
N GLU A 26 1.81 12.91 -4.35
CA GLU A 26 1.37 11.89 -5.31
C GLU A 26 0.51 10.79 -4.65
N SER A 27 0.14 10.96 -3.37
CA SER A 27 -0.74 10.02 -2.67
C SER A 27 -2.14 10.02 -3.28
N ILE A 28 -2.65 8.84 -3.63
CA ILE A 28 -4.04 8.67 -4.04
C ILE A 28 -4.94 8.62 -2.80
N TYR A 29 -4.47 7.95 -1.75
CA TYR A 29 -5.13 7.89 -0.45
C TYR A 29 -4.12 8.13 0.67
N SER A 30 -4.61 8.56 1.82
CA SER A 30 -3.85 8.78 3.04
C SER A 30 -4.58 8.20 4.24
N ALA A 31 -3.83 7.67 5.21
CA ALA A 31 -4.37 7.26 6.49
C ALA A 31 -3.46 7.73 7.63
N ASP A 32 -4.05 8.04 8.79
CA ASP A 32 -3.32 8.53 9.96
C ASP A 32 -2.51 7.42 10.67
N ASP A 33 -2.74 6.15 10.35
CA ASP A 33 -2.04 5.00 10.91
C ASP A 33 -1.78 3.89 9.88
N PHE A 34 -0.77 3.06 10.16
CA PHE A 34 -0.29 2.01 9.27
C PHE A 34 -1.36 0.95 8.98
N ASN A 35 -2.10 0.53 10.01
CA ASN A 35 -3.06 -0.57 9.88
C ASN A 35 -4.22 -0.15 8.99
N THR A 36 -4.71 1.08 9.12
CA THR A 36 -5.73 1.65 8.24
C THR A 36 -5.21 1.79 6.81
N ALA A 37 -3.98 2.26 6.62
CA ALA A 37 -3.37 2.36 5.29
C ALA A 37 -3.24 0.99 4.61
N LEU A 38 -2.75 0.01 5.37
CA LEU A 38 -2.56 -1.36 4.91
C LEU A 38 -3.90 -2.01 4.56
N ASN A 39 -4.89 -1.95 5.45
CA ASN A 39 -6.21 -2.53 5.21
C ASN A 39 -6.91 -1.91 4.00
N THR A 40 -6.81 -0.59 3.84
CA THR A 40 -7.31 0.13 2.65
C THR A 40 -6.62 -0.39 1.39
N THR A 41 -5.28 -0.48 1.40
CA THR A 41 -4.49 -0.96 0.26
C THR A 41 -4.84 -2.39 -0.11
N ILE A 42 -5.02 -3.26 0.88
CA ILE A 42 -5.43 -4.65 0.68
C ILE A 42 -6.85 -4.71 0.08
N GLY A 43 -7.78 -3.90 0.58
CA GLY A 43 -9.13 -3.81 0.02
C GLY A 43 -9.11 -3.42 -1.46
N ILE A 44 -8.32 -2.42 -1.83
CA ILE A 44 -8.15 -1.98 -3.21
C ILE A 44 -7.47 -3.07 -4.06
N ALA A 45 -6.39 -3.67 -3.56
CA ALA A 45 -5.66 -4.74 -4.26
C ALA A 45 -6.56 -5.94 -4.57
N LYS A 46 -7.40 -6.35 -3.61
CA LYS A 46 -8.35 -7.47 -3.77
C LYS A 46 -9.45 -7.21 -4.80
N THR A 47 -9.78 -5.96 -5.09
CA THR A 47 -10.77 -5.60 -6.13
C THR A 47 -10.16 -5.48 -7.53
N ASN A 48 -8.82 -5.48 -7.64
CA ASN A 48 -8.08 -5.28 -8.90
C ASN A 48 -7.05 -6.39 -9.11
N LEU A 49 -7.50 -7.65 -9.11
CA LEU A 49 -6.62 -8.81 -9.30
C LEU A 49 -6.13 -8.92 -10.77
N PRO A 50 -4.90 -9.43 -11.01
CA PRO A 50 -3.90 -9.78 -10.01
C PRO A 50 -3.22 -8.49 -9.51
N SER A 51 -2.90 -8.46 -8.21
CA SER A 51 -2.31 -7.27 -7.60
C SER A 51 -1.19 -7.65 -6.65
N GLU A 52 -0.16 -6.81 -6.56
CA GLU A 52 0.82 -6.89 -5.48
C GLU A 52 0.75 -5.63 -4.62
N VAL A 53 0.94 -5.82 -3.32
CA VAL A 53 1.07 -4.74 -2.34
C VAL A 53 2.47 -4.77 -1.78
N TRP A 54 3.19 -3.68 -1.95
CA TRP A 54 4.55 -3.51 -1.47
C TRP A 54 4.54 -2.50 -0.32
N ILE A 55 5.10 -2.90 0.81
CA ILE A 55 5.14 -2.13 2.05
C ILE A 55 6.57 -1.68 2.25
N PHE A 56 6.76 -0.37 2.41
CA PHE A 56 8.07 0.24 2.57
C PHE A 56 8.22 0.87 3.95
N SER A 57 9.45 0.89 4.46
CA SER A 57 9.82 1.60 5.69
C SER A 57 9.84 3.11 5.47
N GLU A 58 10.02 3.85 6.56
CA GLU A 58 10.29 5.30 6.54
C GLU A 58 11.54 5.69 5.73
N HIS A 59 12.48 4.75 5.57
CA HIS A 59 13.72 4.93 4.80
C HIS A 59 13.58 4.49 3.34
N ASP A 60 12.35 4.30 2.86
CA ASP A 60 12.05 3.85 1.49
C ASP A 60 12.64 2.46 1.15
N GLU A 61 12.86 1.62 2.17
CA GLU A 61 13.29 0.23 2.00
C GLU A 61 12.09 -0.70 1.92
N LEU A 62 12.11 -1.68 1.00
CA LEU A 62 11.04 -2.67 0.91
C LEU A 62 11.08 -3.59 2.13
N VAL A 63 10.05 -3.51 2.98
CA VAL A 63 9.94 -4.32 4.20
C VAL A 63 9.17 -5.60 3.92
N GLU A 64 8.08 -5.51 3.17
CA GLU A 64 7.19 -6.64 2.91
C GLU A 64 6.56 -6.57 1.52
N LYS A 65 6.38 -7.73 0.89
CA LYS A 65 5.65 -7.89 -0.37
C LYS A 65 4.52 -8.90 -0.18
N ARG A 66 3.29 -8.51 -0.53
CA ARG A 66 2.10 -9.38 -0.54
C ARG A 66 1.57 -9.52 -1.97
N ILE A 67 1.33 -10.74 -2.41
CA ILE A 67 0.81 -11.05 -3.75
C ILE A 67 -0.64 -11.53 -3.61
N TYR A 68 -1.53 -10.91 -4.38
CA TYR A 68 -2.94 -11.29 -4.51
C TYR A 68 -3.16 -11.80 -5.94
N PRO A 69 -3.05 -13.11 -6.18
CA PRO A 69 -3.21 -13.72 -7.51
C PRO A 69 -4.67 -13.66 -7.97
N ASN A 70 -4.92 -13.83 -9.27
CA ASN A 70 -6.29 -14.05 -9.73
C ASN A 70 -6.81 -15.38 -9.22
N PHE A 71 -8.12 -15.47 -8.97
CA PHE A 71 -8.77 -16.75 -8.67
C PHE A 71 -8.55 -17.80 -9.77
N SER A 72 -8.33 -17.39 -11.03
CA SER A 72 -7.97 -18.27 -12.14
C SER A 72 -6.58 -18.89 -12.04
N ASP A 73 -5.66 -18.27 -11.28
CA ASP A 73 -4.26 -18.70 -11.20
C ASP A 73 -4.03 -19.78 -10.13
N ILE A 74 -5.04 -20.03 -9.28
CA ILE A 74 -4.96 -21.00 -8.15
C ILE A 74 -5.33 -22.42 -8.60
N TYR A 75 -5.99 -22.57 -9.75
CA TYR A 75 -6.36 -23.87 -10.32
C TYR A 75 -5.42 -24.22 -11.48
N VAL A 76 -4.19 -24.62 -11.15
CA VAL A 76 -3.26 -25.29 -12.08
C VAL A 76 -2.86 -26.63 -11.48
#